data_AF-A0A0M0LCL2-F1
#
_entry.id   AF-A0A0M0LCL2-F1
#
_cell.length_a   1.000
_cell.length_b   1.000
_cell.length_c   1.000
_cell.angle_alpha   90.00
_cell.angle_beta   90.00
_cell.angle_gamma   90.00
#
_symmetry.space_group_name_H-M   'P 1'
#
loop_
_entity.id
_entity.type
_entity.pdbx_description
1 polymer ?
#
loop_
_entity_poly.entity_id
_entity_poly.type
_entity_poly.pdbx_seq_one_letter_code
_entity_poly.pdbx_strand_id
1 'polypeptide(L)'
;MYASNTSGGSISFGLGGGASNISLPNNQNINKFSVDPTNTSFIVLESGRYYITYQVNTTASLGVGAGTRILRNGAAIPGTILTPALGTSTYNNDCIASLNAGDTLSLQLFSTILLIATLLSANGSVGAALTIIKLQ
;
A
#
# COMPACT_ATOMS: atom_id res chain seq x y z
N MET A 1 8.53 5.36 -9.96
CA MET A 1 8.34 5.83 -8.60
C MET A 1 8.68 4.73 -7.60
N TYR A 2 9.30 5.13 -6.49
CA TYR A 2 9.44 4.32 -5.27
C TYR A 2 9.06 5.19 -4.06
N ALA A 3 8.35 4.63 -3.08
CA ALA A 3 8.10 5.26 -1.78
C ALA A 3 7.97 4.18 -0.71
N SER A 4 8.38 4.48 0.52
CA SER A 4 8.41 3.49 1.61
C SER A 4 8.04 4.08 2.95
N ASN A 5 7.77 3.21 3.91
CA ASN A 5 7.63 3.53 5.32
C ASN A 5 8.63 2.68 6.12
N THR A 6 9.67 3.34 6.59
CA THR A 6 10.69 2.81 7.52
C THR A 6 10.52 3.39 8.92
N SER A 7 9.64 4.38 9.10
CA SER A 7 9.29 4.97 10.39
C SER A 7 8.28 4.14 11.20
N GLY A 8 7.56 3.23 10.53
CA GLY A 8 6.54 2.38 11.13
C GLY A 8 5.19 3.09 11.27
N GLY A 9 4.45 2.73 12.31
CA GLY A 9 3.12 3.30 12.60
C GLY A 9 2.10 2.22 12.92
N SER A 10 1.09 2.58 13.71
CA SER A 10 -0.01 1.68 14.05
C SER A 10 -1.28 2.07 13.29
N ILE A 11 -1.93 1.07 12.71
CA ILE A 11 -3.18 1.17 11.99
C ILE A 11 -4.22 0.38 12.78
N SER A 12 -5.17 1.09 13.37
CA SER A 12 -6.23 0.49 14.18
C SER A 12 -7.52 0.39 13.38
N PHE A 13 -8.14 -0.78 13.40
CA PHE A 13 -9.45 -1.04 12.80
C PHE A 13 -10.48 -1.18 13.91
N GLY A 14 -11.66 -0.59 13.75
CA GLY A 14 -12.72 -0.63 14.76
C GLY A 14 -13.50 -1.95 14.77
N LEU A 15 -14.56 -1.97 15.58
CA LEU A 15 -15.52 -3.08 15.59
C LEU A 15 -16.21 -3.15 14.22
N GLY A 16 -16.16 -4.32 13.56
CA GLY A 16 -16.62 -4.49 12.17
C GLY A 16 -15.54 -4.25 11.10
N GLY A 17 -14.29 -3.97 11.52
CA GLY A 17 -13.17 -3.80 10.61
C GLY A 17 -13.08 -2.40 10.02
N GLY A 18 -12.49 -2.28 8.83
CA GLY A 18 -12.32 -1.03 8.11
C GLY A 18 -11.16 -1.10 7.11
N ALA A 19 -10.82 0.05 6.53
CA ALA A 19 -9.68 0.18 5.64
C ALA A 19 -8.96 1.50 5.91
N SER A 20 -7.63 1.49 5.80
CA SER A 20 -6.78 2.66 6.03
C SER A 20 -5.64 2.70 5.04
N ASN A 21 -5.39 3.88 4.48
CA ASN A 21 -4.27 4.08 3.56
C ASN A 21 -2.96 4.12 4.34
N ILE A 22 -1.96 3.44 3.83
CA ILE A 22 -0.63 3.38 4.44
C ILE A 22 0.16 4.61 3.98
N SER A 23 0.65 5.40 4.93
CA SER A 23 1.56 6.50 4.66
C SER A 23 2.94 5.96 4.30
N LEU A 24 3.55 6.48 3.23
CA LEU A 24 4.87 6.11 2.70
C LEU A 24 5.81 7.32 2.64
N PRO A 25 6.22 7.90 3.78
CA PRO A 25 6.95 9.17 3.84
C PRO A 25 8.46 9.06 3.54
N ASN A 26 9.04 7.86 3.52
CA ASN A 26 10.49 7.64 3.49
C ASN A 26 10.99 7.21 2.10
N ASN A 27 12.25 7.56 1.80
CA ASN A 27 12.99 7.14 0.60
C ASN A 27 12.23 7.40 -0.72
N GLN A 28 11.48 8.49 -0.80
CA GLN A 28 10.65 8.79 -1.96
C GLN A 28 11.50 9.14 -3.20
N ASN A 29 11.20 8.46 -4.30
CA ASN A 29 11.59 8.82 -5.66
C ASN A 29 10.32 8.96 -6.50
N ILE A 30 9.79 10.18 -6.54
CA ILE A 30 8.46 10.51 -7.10
C ILE A 30 8.54 11.14 -8.49
N ASN A 31 9.60 10.87 -9.27
CA ASN A 31 9.65 11.37 -10.64
C ASN A 31 8.42 10.87 -11.42
N LYS A 32 7.68 11.78 -12.06
CA LYS A 32 6.41 11.56 -12.78
C LYS A 32 5.19 11.24 -11.92
N PHE A 33 5.27 11.50 -10.62
CA PHE A 33 4.17 11.40 -9.68
C PHE A 33 4.14 12.65 -8.80
N SER A 34 2.98 13.04 -8.31
CA SER A 34 2.87 13.93 -7.15
C SER A 34 2.32 13.17 -5.97
N VAL A 35 2.60 13.64 -4.76
CA VAL A 35 2.18 12.99 -3.52
C VAL A 35 1.43 14.00 -2.66
N ASP A 36 0.41 13.52 -1.96
CA ASP A 36 -0.35 14.35 -1.02
C ASP A 36 0.45 14.62 0.28
N PRO A 37 0.06 15.62 1.09
CA PRO A 37 0.77 15.95 2.33
C PRO A 37 0.85 14.81 3.35
N THR A 38 -0.06 13.82 3.29
CA THR A 38 -0.05 12.66 4.20
C THR A 38 0.79 11.49 3.70
N ASN A 39 1.35 11.58 2.50
CA ASN A 39 2.12 10.52 1.83
C ASN A 39 1.35 9.21 1.62
N THR A 40 0.03 9.29 1.47
CA THR A 40 -0.86 8.13 1.26
C THR A 40 -1.42 8.03 -0.15
N SER A 41 -1.33 9.11 -0.93
CA SER A 41 -1.99 9.29 -2.22
C SER A 41 -1.01 9.81 -3.25
N PHE A 42 -0.80 9.03 -4.30
CA PHE A 42 0.17 9.29 -5.36
C PHE A 42 -0.56 9.52 -6.68
N ILE A 43 -0.45 10.73 -7.22
CA ILE A 43 -1.10 11.13 -8.46
C ILE A 43 -0.15 10.87 -9.62
N VAL A 44 -0.61 10.13 -10.61
CA VAL A 44 0.09 9.83 -11.85
C VAL A 44 0.14 11.09 -12.72
N LEU A 45 1.32 11.52 -13.17
CA LEU A 45 1.44 12.73 -14.02
C LEU A 45 1.47 12.43 -15.53
N GLU A 46 1.71 11.18 -15.91
CA GLU A 46 1.76 10.75 -17.31
C GLU A 46 0.87 9.52 -17.53
N SER A 47 0.11 9.48 -18.62
CA SER A 47 -0.59 8.25 -18.99
C SER A 47 0.40 7.21 -19.53
N GLY A 48 0.05 5.93 -19.35
CA GLY A 48 0.87 4.81 -19.82
C GLY A 48 0.47 3.47 -19.20
N ARG A 49 1.30 2.45 -19.45
CA ARG A 49 1.15 1.14 -18.79
C ARG A 49 2.21 1.00 -17.72
N TYR A 50 1.79 0.57 -16.54
CA TYR A 50 2.63 0.56 -15.36
C TYR A 50 2.70 -0.82 -14.75
N TYR A 51 3.91 -1.24 -14.37
CA TYR A 51 4.12 -2.31 -13.40
C TYR A 51 3.99 -1.71 -12.00
N ILE A 52 3.15 -2.31 -11.16
CA ILE A 52 2.84 -1.86 -9.81
C ILE A 52 3.12 -3.03 -8.89
N THR A 53 3.94 -2.83 -7.88
CA THR A 53 4.18 -3.82 -6.82
C THR A 53 4.24 -3.14 -5.47
N TYR A 54 3.81 -3.86 -4.45
CA TYR A 54 3.87 -3.38 -3.08
C TYR A 54 4.33 -4.49 -2.14
N GLN A 55 4.84 -4.05 -0.99
CA GLN A 55 5.08 -4.90 0.16
C GLN A 55 4.57 -4.22 1.42
N VAL A 56 4.03 -4.99 2.36
CA VAL A 56 3.66 -4.55 3.71
C VAL A 56 4.14 -5.63 4.68
N ASN A 57 4.94 -5.22 5.65
CA ASN A 57 5.47 -6.04 6.73
C ASN A 57 4.98 -5.48 8.07
N THR A 58 4.36 -6.33 8.87
CA THR A 58 3.89 -6.00 10.21
C THR A 58 4.75 -6.69 11.27
N THR A 59 4.76 -6.15 12.49
CA THR A 59 5.54 -6.71 13.62
C THR A 59 5.01 -8.05 14.11
N ALA A 60 3.73 -8.34 13.87
CA ALA A 60 3.07 -9.60 14.18
C ALA A 60 2.12 -10.00 13.05
N SER A 61 1.74 -11.29 13.01
CA SER A 61 0.75 -11.76 12.05
C SER A 61 -0.61 -11.13 12.33
N LEU A 62 -1.24 -10.58 11.29
CA LEU A 62 -2.61 -10.08 11.39
C LEU A 62 -3.60 -11.25 11.28
N GLY A 63 -4.74 -11.13 11.95
CA GLY A 63 -5.75 -12.19 11.97
C GLY A 63 -6.44 -12.40 10.61
N VAL A 64 -7.18 -13.52 10.51
CA VAL A 64 -8.00 -13.84 9.34
C VAL A 64 -9.00 -12.70 9.08
N GLY A 65 -9.06 -12.25 7.83
CA GLY A 65 -9.88 -11.10 7.42
C GLY A 65 -9.09 -9.80 7.24
N ALA A 66 -7.81 -9.76 7.63
CA ALA A 66 -6.88 -8.72 7.22
C ALA A 66 -6.40 -8.93 5.77
N GLY A 67 -6.17 -7.84 5.05
CA GLY A 67 -5.70 -7.88 3.68
C GLY A 67 -5.14 -6.55 3.21
N THR A 68 -4.48 -6.59 2.05
CA THR A 68 -3.88 -5.41 1.42
C THR A 68 -4.38 -5.28 -0.01
N ARG A 69 -4.36 -4.05 -0.52
CA ARG A 69 -4.70 -3.75 -1.92
C ARG A 69 -4.14 -2.40 -2.33
N ILE A 70 -4.01 -2.19 -3.64
CA ILE A 70 -3.83 -0.86 -4.21
C ILE A 70 -5.19 -0.33 -4.68
N LEU A 71 -5.50 0.91 -4.35
CA LEU A 71 -6.64 1.63 -4.88
C LEU A 71 -6.20 2.54 -6.03
N ARG A 72 -6.97 2.57 -7.11
CA ARG A 72 -6.95 3.59 -8.17
C ARG A 72 -8.24 4.38 -8.10
N ASN A 73 -8.16 5.68 -7.82
CA ASN A 73 -9.32 6.58 -7.69
C ASN A 73 -10.39 6.02 -6.73
N GLY A 74 -9.96 5.42 -5.62
CA GLY A 74 -10.84 4.79 -4.61
C GLY A 74 -11.30 3.36 -4.93
N ALA A 75 -11.07 2.85 -6.14
CA ALA A 75 -11.43 1.48 -6.53
C ALA A 75 -10.22 0.53 -6.50
N ALA A 76 -10.39 -0.68 -5.99
CA ALA A 76 -9.27 -1.65 -5.92
C ALA A 76 -8.80 -2.07 -7.31
N ILE A 77 -7.48 -2.08 -7.53
CA ILE A 77 -6.89 -2.61 -8.76
C ILE A 77 -6.91 -4.15 -8.69
N PRO A 78 -7.58 -4.84 -9.64
CA PRO A 78 -7.53 -6.30 -9.71
C PRO A 78 -6.10 -6.83 -9.78
N GLY A 79 -5.81 -7.95 -9.12
CA GLY A 79 -4.46 -8.51 -9.02
C GLY A 79 -3.63 -7.94 -7.86
N THR A 80 -3.98 -6.78 -7.31
CA THR A 80 -3.30 -6.24 -6.11
C THR A 80 -3.96 -6.64 -4.80
N ILE A 81 -5.15 -7.24 -4.84
CA ILE A 81 -5.88 -7.63 -3.63
C ILE A 81 -5.25 -8.91 -3.06
N LEU A 82 -4.78 -8.85 -1.82
CA LEU A 82 -4.28 -10.01 -1.09
C LEU A 82 -5.08 -10.16 0.21
N THR A 83 -5.82 -11.27 0.33
CA THR A 83 -6.56 -11.66 1.53
C THR A 83 -6.14 -13.07 1.95
N PRO A 84 -5.13 -13.18 2.81
CA PRO A 84 -4.64 -14.48 3.28
C PRO A 84 -5.74 -15.25 4.02
N ALA A 85 -5.84 -16.56 3.74
CA ALA A 85 -6.78 -17.44 4.43
C ALA A 85 -6.38 -17.69 5.90
N LEU A 86 -5.09 -17.58 6.20
CA LEU A 86 -4.50 -17.67 7.52
C LEU A 86 -3.72 -16.39 7.81
N GLY A 87 -3.55 -16.07 9.10
CA GLY A 87 -2.85 -14.86 9.49
C GLY A 87 -1.40 -14.84 9.00
N THR A 88 -0.95 -13.67 8.53
CA THR A 88 0.42 -13.43 8.06
C THR A 88 0.90 -12.04 8.47
N SER A 89 2.21 -11.88 8.55
CA SER A 89 2.89 -10.61 8.80
C SER A 89 3.45 -9.96 7.54
N THR A 90 3.43 -10.66 6.40
CA THR A 90 4.00 -10.16 5.13
C THR A 90 2.97 -10.27 4.03
N TYR A 91 2.80 -9.18 3.31
CA TYR A 91 1.85 -9.02 2.22
C TYR A 91 2.59 -8.41 1.03
N ASN A 92 2.52 -9.08 -0.12
CA ASN A 92 3.08 -8.55 -1.36
C ASN A 92 2.28 -9.09 -2.54
N ASN A 93 2.12 -8.24 -3.56
CA ASN A 93 1.56 -8.62 -4.85
C ASN A 93 2.08 -7.63 -5.90
N ASP A 94 1.94 -8.03 -7.15
CA ASP A 94 2.25 -7.19 -8.29
C ASP A 94 1.17 -7.31 -9.37
N CYS A 95 1.08 -6.28 -10.21
CA CYS A 95 0.20 -6.27 -11.35
C CYS A 95 0.73 -5.33 -12.43
N ILE A 96 0.21 -5.50 -13.64
CA ILE A 96 0.38 -4.52 -14.71
C ILE A 96 -0.98 -3.88 -15.00
N ALA A 97 -1.05 -2.56 -14.88
CA ALA A 97 -2.28 -1.80 -15.12
C ALA A 97 -2.01 -0.58 -16.01
N SER A 98 -3.01 -0.21 -16.81
CA SER A 98 -3.01 1.07 -17.52
C SER A 98 -3.48 2.18 -16.58
N LEU A 99 -2.69 3.24 -16.49
CA LEU A 99 -2.98 4.42 -15.68
C LEU A 99 -3.03 5.65 -16.58
N ASN A 100 -3.94 6.57 -16.25
CA ASN A 100 -4.06 7.86 -16.89
C ASN A 100 -3.41 8.95 -16.03
N ALA A 101 -2.92 10.02 -16.65
CA ALA A 101 -2.56 11.23 -15.94
C ALA A 101 -3.77 11.74 -15.11
N GLY A 102 -3.54 12.05 -13.84
CA GLY A 102 -4.56 12.39 -12.85
C GLY A 102 -5.05 11.20 -12.01
N ASP A 103 -4.77 9.94 -12.40
CA ASP A 103 -5.12 8.79 -11.57
C ASP A 103 -4.39 8.86 -10.22
N THR A 104 -5.13 8.58 -9.15
CA THR A 104 -4.62 8.58 -7.79
C THR A 104 -4.46 7.16 -7.29
N LEU A 105 -3.27 6.82 -6.82
CA LEU A 105 -2.91 5.52 -6.28
C LEU A 105 -2.66 5.57 -4.77
N SER A 106 -3.23 4.61 -4.04
CA SER A 106 -3.03 4.47 -2.59
C SER A 106 -2.83 3.00 -2.22
N LEU A 107 -1.80 2.73 -1.43
CA LEU A 107 -1.63 1.43 -0.78
C LEU A 107 -2.50 1.38 0.47
N GLN A 108 -3.34 0.35 0.58
CA GLN A 108 -4.33 0.26 1.64
C GLN A 108 -4.22 -1.09 2.38
N LEU A 109 -4.26 -1.02 3.70
CA LEU A 109 -4.50 -2.15 4.58
C LEU A 109 -5.98 -2.14 4.99
N PHE A 110 -6.63 -3.29 4.98
CA PHE A 110 -8.00 -3.43 5.43
C PHE A 110 -8.16 -4.66 6.32
N SER A 111 -9.23 -4.68 7.10
CA SER A 111 -9.59 -5.78 7.97
C SER A 111 -11.11 -5.90 8.05
N THR A 112 -11.63 -7.11 8.20
CA THR A 112 -13.05 -7.37 8.53
C THR A 112 -13.28 -7.55 10.03
N ILE A 113 -12.21 -7.52 10.84
CA ILE A 113 -12.24 -7.70 12.30
C ILE A 113 -11.54 -6.54 13.02
N LEU A 114 -11.85 -6.37 14.31
CA LEU A 114 -11.12 -5.47 15.21
C LEU A 114 -9.69 -5.98 15.38
N LEU A 115 -8.71 -5.19 14.94
CA LEU A 115 -7.29 -5.46 15.15
C LEU A 115 -6.48 -4.18 15.12
N ILE A 116 -5.25 -4.26 15.62
CA ILE A 116 -4.22 -3.23 15.48
C ILE A 116 -3.07 -3.84 14.69
N ALA A 117 -2.72 -3.21 13.57
CA ALA A 117 -1.58 -3.58 12.75
C ALA A 117 -0.46 -2.57 12.98
N THR A 118 0.70 -3.03 13.43
CA THR A 118 1.89 -2.17 13.55
C THR A 118 2.87 -2.51 12.43
N LEU A 119 3.23 -1.51 11.63
CA LEU A 119 4.20 -1.65 10.55
C LEU A 119 5.60 -1.87 11.13
N LEU A 120 6.36 -2.75 10.51
CA LEU A 120 7.74 -3.05 10.90
C LEU A 120 8.65 -1.84 10.65
N SER A 121 9.46 -1.46 11.63
CA SER A 121 10.40 -0.33 11.51
C SER A 121 11.74 -0.53 12.24
N ALA A 122 11.91 -1.66 12.93
CA ALA A 122 13.12 -1.94 13.69
C ALA A 122 14.35 -2.07 12.77
N ASN A 123 15.48 -1.49 13.17
CA ASN A 123 16.78 -1.61 12.50
C ASN A 123 16.78 -1.18 11.01
N GLY A 124 15.94 -0.20 10.63
CA GLY A 124 15.84 0.25 9.24
C GLY A 124 15.02 -0.68 8.34
N SER A 125 14.27 -1.61 8.92
CA SER A 125 13.34 -2.47 8.18
C SER A 125 12.25 -1.65 7.48
N VAL A 126 11.75 -2.20 6.37
CA VAL A 126 10.70 -1.56 5.58
C VAL A 126 9.35 -2.16 5.96
N GLY A 127 8.53 -1.36 6.64
CA GLY A 127 7.18 -1.71 7.06
C GLY A 127 6.18 -1.67 5.90
N ALA A 128 6.37 -0.76 4.96
CA ALA A 128 5.64 -0.80 3.70
C ALA A 128 6.44 -0.16 2.57
N ALA A 129 6.27 -0.63 1.34
CA ALA A 129 6.78 0.06 0.17
C ALA A 129 5.88 -0.13 -1.04
N LEU A 130 5.93 0.85 -1.92
CA LEU A 130 5.24 0.89 -3.20
C LEU A 130 6.24 1.22 -4.30
N THR A 131 6.32 0.36 -5.30
CA THR A 131 7.14 0.55 -6.49
C THR A 131 6.23 0.57 -7.72
N ILE A 132 6.38 1.60 -8.53
CA ILE A 132 5.60 1.78 -9.76
C ILE A 132 6.55 2.14 -10.90
N ILE A 133 6.55 1.37 -11.98
CA ILE A 133 7.47 1.52 -13.12
C ILE A 133 6.64 1.68 -14.39
N LYS A 134 6.85 2.77 -15.14
CA LYS A 134 6.24 2.94 -16.46
C LYS A 134 6.92 2.00 -17.45
N LEU A 135 6.13 1.23 -18.19
CA LEU A 135 6.56 0.26 -19.20
C LEU A 135 6.49 0.83 -20.62
N GLN A 136 5.49 1.67 -20.88
CA GLN A 136 5.21 2.36 -22.14
C GLN A 136 4.41 3.64 -21.87
#